data_AF-E5AKL8-F1
#
_entry.id   AF-E5AKL8-F1
#
_cell.length_a   1.000
_cell.length_b   1.000
_cell.length_c   1.000
_cell.angle_alpha   90.00
_cell.angle_beta   90.00
_cell.angle_gamma   90.00
#
_symmetry.space_group_name_H-M   'P 1'
#
loop_
_entity.id
_entity.type
_entity.pdbx_description
1 polymer ?
#
loop_
_entity_poly.entity_id
_entity_poly.type
_entity_poly.pdbx_seq_one_letter_code
_entity_poly.pdbx_strand_id
1 'polypeptide(L)'
;MSEAHEAPIKNPKQLIALVIASFALPIIVIALLVHYVDNATRTGAGTDGLSHEQVSRRIAPVARVEVRPDQGQGAPDTLAAALASAAATPSAAVISSNSTQAAAAAIAAIPSAPPPGSAATSASADAAQAGKALYQQVCQACHAAGVAGAPKLGDKAAWAPRLKESMDTVYHYALHGKGAMPPKGGSNASDADVKAAVDYMVSTVK
;
A
#
# COMPACT_ATOMS: atom_id res chain seq x y z
N MET A 1 23.37 -0.46 -57.43
CA MET A 1 23.26 -1.87 -57.00
C MET A 1 21.82 -2.10 -56.62
N SER A 2 21.07 -2.78 -57.49
CA SER A 2 19.62 -2.96 -57.34
C SER A 2 19.36 -4.22 -56.52
N GLU A 3 19.62 -4.13 -55.21
CA GLU A 3 19.29 -5.20 -54.28
C GLU A 3 17.75 -5.39 -54.32
N ALA A 4 17.31 -6.56 -54.78
CA ALA A 4 15.89 -6.79 -55.01
C ALA A 4 15.13 -6.83 -53.68
N HIS A 5 14.06 -6.06 -53.56
CA HIS A 5 13.08 -6.18 -52.47
C HIS A 5 12.23 -7.45 -52.63
N GLU A 6 12.86 -8.63 -52.60
CA GLU A 6 12.15 -9.90 -52.55
C GLU A 6 11.59 -10.09 -51.14
N ALA A 7 10.29 -9.85 -50.97
CA ALA A 7 9.61 -9.99 -49.70
C ALA A 7 9.77 -11.44 -49.17
N PRO A 8 10.26 -11.66 -47.93
CA PRO A 8 10.51 -13.02 -47.38
C PRO A 8 9.26 -13.91 -47.19
N ILE A 9 8.08 -13.44 -47.60
CA ILE A 9 6.78 -14.07 -47.39
C ILE A 9 6.28 -14.63 -48.72
N LYS A 10 6.55 -15.91 -48.98
CA LYS A 10 6.19 -16.58 -50.25
C LYS A 10 4.82 -17.26 -50.20
N ASN A 11 4.15 -17.25 -49.05
CA ASN A 11 2.83 -17.86 -48.84
C ASN A 11 1.88 -16.91 -48.08
N PRO A 12 0.59 -16.79 -48.46
CA PRO A 12 -0.37 -15.95 -47.74
C PRO A 12 -0.60 -16.41 -46.29
N LYS A 13 -0.48 -17.72 -46.02
CA LYS A 13 -0.52 -18.27 -44.65
C LYS A 13 0.65 -17.78 -43.78
N GLN A 14 1.82 -17.59 -44.37
CA GLN A 14 3.03 -17.10 -43.68
C GLN A 14 2.90 -15.60 -43.34
N LEU A 15 2.22 -14.81 -44.19
CA LEU A 15 1.89 -13.40 -43.89
C LEU A 15 1.00 -13.30 -42.65
N ILE A 16 -0.10 -14.07 -42.63
CA ILE A 16 -1.06 -14.09 -41.52
C ILE A 16 -0.38 -14.53 -40.22
N ALA A 17 0.46 -15.58 -40.27
CA ALA A 17 1.23 -16.03 -39.12
C ALA A 17 2.19 -14.95 -38.58
N LEU A 18 2.89 -14.21 -39.46
CA LEU A 18 3.78 -13.12 -39.05
C LEU A 18 3.01 -11.97 -38.38
N VAL A 19 1.87 -11.55 -38.95
CA VAL A 19 1.05 -10.48 -38.40
C VAL A 19 0.50 -10.88 -37.03
N ILE A 20 -0.07 -12.08 -36.89
CA ILE A 20 -0.54 -12.59 -35.59
C ILE A 20 0.61 -12.65 -34.59
N ALA A 21 1.79 -13.14 -34.99
CA ALA A 21 2.97 -13.19 -34.13
C ALA A 21 3.42 -11.78 -33.69
N SER A 22 3.37 -10.77 -34.56
CA SER A 22 3.78 -9.39 -34.23
C SER A 22 2.86 -8.70 -33.22
N PHE A 23 1.59 -9.10 -33.10
CA PHE A 23 0.69 -8.63 -32.04
C PHE A 23 0.76 -9.52 -30.80
N ALA A 24 0.90 -10.84 -30.96
CA ALA A 24 0.97 -11.79 -29.84
C ALA A 24 2.27 -11.63 -29.02
N LEU A 25 3.43 -11.46 -29.66
CA LEU A 25 4.73 -11.34 -28.97
C LEU A 25 4.76 -10.17 -27.96
N PRO A 26 4.40 -8.92 -28.31
CA PRO A 26 4.33 -7.82 -27.36
C PRO A 26 3.37 -8.09 -26.20
N ILE A 27 2.18 -8.64 -26.47
CA ILE A 27 1.19 -8.95 -25.43
C ILE A 27 1.73 -10.00 -24.46
N ILE A 28 2.34 -11.07 -24.98
CA ILE A 28 2.94 -12.16 -24.18
C ILE A 28 4.10 -11.61 -23.33
N VAL A 29 4.97 -10.77 -23.90
CA VAL A 29 6.09 -10.15 -23.17
C VAL A 29 5.59 -9.22 -22.06
N ILE A 30 4.57 -8.40 -22.31
CA ILE A 30 3.95 -7.54 -21.28
C ILE A 30 3.34 -8.38 -20.17
N ALA A 31 2.59 -9.45 -20.49
CA ALA A 31 1.99 -10.35 -19.50
C ALA A 31 3.06 -11.06 -18.64
N LEU A 32 4.14 -11.54 -19.26
CA LEU A 32 5.29 -12.13 -18.56
C LEU A 32 6.00 -11.12 -17.64
N LEU A 33 6.15 -9.86 -18.07
CA LEU A 33 6.74 -8.80 -17.25
C LEU A 33 5.86 -8.46 -16.04
N VAL A 34 4.54 -8.33 -16.21
CA VAL A 34 3.61 -8.11 -15.09
C VAL A 34 3.70 -9.25 -14.09
N HIS A 35 3.57 -10.51 -14.54
CA HIS A 35 3.69 -11.69 -13.69
C HIS A 35 5.07 -11.80 -13.00
N TYR A 36 6.15 -11.40 -13.68
CA TYR A 36 7.48 -11.36 -13.08
C TYR A 36 7.57 -10.33 -11.94
N VAL A 37 7.00 -9.14 -12.12
CA VAL A 37 6.98 -8.09 -11.08
C VAL A 37 6.09 -8.49 -9.89
N ASP A 38 4.92 -9.06 -10.14
CA ASP A 38 4.01 -9.58 -9.10
C ASP A 38 4.62 -10.72 -8.28
N ASN A 39 5.49 -11.54 -8.88
CA ASN A 39 6.13 -12.66 -8.18
C ASN A 39 7.46 -12.27 -7.52
N ALA A 40 8.28 -11.42 -8.15
CA ALA A 40 9.55 -10.96 -7.61
C ALA A 40 9.39 -10.08 -6.36
N THR A 41 8.28 -9.34 -6.25
CA THR A 41 7.97 -8.53 -5.06
C THR A 41 7.52 -9.36 -3.85
N ARG A 42 7.18 -10.64 -4.03
CA ARG A 42 6.78 -11.56 -2.95
C ARG A 42 7.93 -12.38 -2.34
N THR A 43 9.14 -12.31 -2.89
CA THR A 43 10.32 -13.07 -2.39
C THR A 43 11.39 -12.18 -1.75
N GLY A 44 11.10 -10.90 -1.52
CA GLY A 44 11.95 -9.96 -0.77
C GLY A 44 11.73 -10.04 0.75
N ALA A 45 12.78 -9.73 1.51
CA ALA A 45 12.81 -9.83 2.98
C ALA A 45 11.65 -9.04 3.65
N GLY A 46 10.67 -9.78 4.19
CA GLY A 46 9.50 -9.20 4.86
C GLY A 46 8.31 -10.15 5.03
N THR A 47 8.20 -11.19 4.19
CA THR A 47 7.11 -12.18 4.24
C THR A 47 7.05 -12.96 5.56
N ASP A 48 8.17 -13.16 6.24
CA ASP A 48 8.23 -13.85 7.54
C ASP A 48 7.56 -13.07 8.69
N GLY A 49 7.28 -11.77 8.49
CA GLY A 49 6.65 -10.90 9.49
C GLY A 49 5.22 -11.28 9.86
N LEU A 50 4.56 -12.09 9.03
CA LEU A 50 3.22 -12.64 9.25
C LEU A 50 3.25 -14.10 9.74
N SER A 51 4.42 -14.69 9.95
CA SER A 51 4.53 -16.03 10.53
C SER A 51 4.02 -16.03 11.98
N HIS A 52 3.27 -17.07 12.35
CA HIS A 52 2.70 -17.23 13.69
C HIS A 52 3.79 -17.18 14.79
N GLU A 53 5.03 -17.58 14.44
CA GLU A 53 6.21 -17.54 15.29
C GLU A 53 6.72 -16.11 15.55
N GLN A 54 6.80 -15.25 14.53
CA GLN A 54 7.18 -13.84 14.69
C GLN A 54 6.09 -13.03 15.40
N VAL A 55 4.82 -13.34 15.15
CA VAL A 55 3.69 -12.74 15.88
C VAL A 55 3.77 -13.12 17.36
N SER A 56 4.02 -14.38 17.69
CA SER A 56 4.17 -14.86 19.08
C SER A 56 5.33 -14.18 19.80
N ARG A 57 6.49 -14.00 19.15
CA ARG A 57 7.63 -13.25 19.71
C ARG A 57 7.32 -11.77 20.01
N ARG A 58 6.40 -11.14 19.28
CA ARG A 58 5.99 -9.74 19.51
C ARG A 58 4.94 -9.58 20.62
N ILE A 59 4.14 -10.63 20.88
CA ILE A 59 3.10 -10.64 21.92
C ILE A 59 3.65 -11.08 23.29
N ALA A 60 4.75 -11.83 23.32
CA ALA A 60 5.37 -12.40 24.52
C ALA A 60 5.55 -11.44 25.73
N PRO A 61 5.97 -10.16 25.61
CA PRO A 61 6.19 -9.32 26.78
C PRO A 61 4.92 -8.69 27.39
N VAL A 62 3.75 -8.83 26.76
CA VAL A 62 2.51 -8.15 27.19
C VAL A 62 1.36 -9.10 27.57
N ALA A 63 1.48 -10.40 27.31
CA ALA A 63 0.40 -11.38 27.50
C ALA A 63 0.29 -11.98 28.93
N ARG A 64 0.49 -11.16 29.97
CA ARG A 64 0.24 -11.54 31.38
C ARG A 64 -0.73 -10.56 32.02
N VAL A 65 -2.01 -10.74 31.71
CA VAL A 65 -3.13 -10.08 32.41
C VAL A 65 -3.77 -11.11 33.33
N GLU A 66 -3.43 -11.08 34.61
CA GLU A 66 -4.22 -11.75 35.64
C GLU A 66 -5.47 -10.89 35.91
N VAL A 67 -6.64 -11.38 35.52
CA VAL A 67 -7.91 -10.70 35.79
C VAL A 67 -8.35 -11.01 37.22
N ARG A 68 -8.35 -9.98 38.08
CA ARG A 68 -8.85 -10.06 39.46
C ARG A 68 -10.35 -9.79 39.49
N PRO A 69 -11.20 -10.75 39.93
CA PRO A 69 -12.57 -10.42 40.33
C PRO A 69 -12.58 -9.77 41.72
N ASP A 70 -13.44 -8.78 41.89
CA ASP A 70 -13.90 -8.22 43.16
C ASP A 70 -14.94 -9.18 43.80
N GLN A 71 -15.14 -9.31 45.12
CA GLN A 71 -14.67 -8.63 46.33
C GLN A 71 -14.33 -9.67 47.43
N GLY A 72 -13.47 -9.32 48.40
CA GLY A 72 -13.55 -9.87 49.76
C GLY A 72 -12.40 -10.77 50.29
N GLN A 73 -11.91 -10.39 51.48
CA GLN A 73 -11.14 -11.18 52.46
C GLN A 73 -9.67 -11.57 52.18
N GLY A 74 -8.76 -11.05 53.03
CA GLY A 74 -7.50 -11.73 53.39
C GLY A 74 -6.20 -11.24 52.73
N ALA A 75 -5.46 -10.39 53.46
CA ALA A 75 -3.98 -10.38 53.43
C ALA A 75 -3.44 -11.57 54.29
N PRO A 76 -2.13 -11.97 54.26
CA PRO A 76 -0.97 -11.15 53.86
C PRO A 76 0.18 -11.87 53.11
N ASP A 77 1.25 -11.11 52.84
CA ASP A 77 2.65 -11.51 52.57
C ASP A 77 2.94 -12.30 51.25
N THR A 78 4.10 -12.17 50.58
CA THR A 78 5.40 -11.58 50.97
C THR A 78 6.17 -10.93 49.80
N LEU A 79 7.05 -10.01 50.17
CA LEU A 79 8.13 -9.34 49.41
C LEU A 79 9.12 -10.28 48.69
N ALA A 80 9.52 -9.96 47.44
CA ALA A 80 10.86 -10.17 46.80
C ALA A 80 10.76 -10.18 45.24
N ALA A 81 11.74 -9.72 44.45
CA ALA A 81 12.87 -8.82 44.72
C ALA A 81 13.31 -8.13 43.41
N ALA A 82 13.73 -6.88 43.55
CA ALA A 82 14.59 -6.15 42.64
C ALA A 82 15.97 -6.82 42.44
N LEU A 83 16.64 -6.55 41.31
CA LEU A 83 17.97 -5.87 41.23
C LEU A 83 18.72 -6.15 39.90
N ALA A 84 19.25 -5.07 39.30
CA ALA A 84 20.46 -5.02 38.43
C ALA A 84 20.42 -5.85 37.10
N SER A 85 21.21 -5.65 36.03
CA SER A 85 22.23 -4.67 35.59
C SER A 85 22.43 -4.87 34.06
N ALA A 86 23.10 -4.04 33.24
CA ALA A 86 23.84 -2.79 33.42
C ALA A 86 23.86 -1.97 32.09
N ALA A 87 24.63 -0.89 32.07
CA ALA A 87 24.99 -0.02 30.94
C ALA A 87 26.08 -0.58 29.99
N ALA A 88 26.25 0.07 28.81
CA ALA A 88 27.53 0.40 28.12
C ALA A 88 27.49 0.29 26.56
N THR A 89 27.37 1.48 25.93
CA THR A 89 28.10 1.99 24.73
C THR A 89 28.28 1.19 23.41
N PRO A 90 28.19 1.86 22.24
CA PRO A 90 28.46 1.28 20.92
C PRO A 90 29.96 1.30 20.53
N SER A 91 30.33 0.58 19.47
CA SER A 91 31.56 0.84 18.71
C SER A 91 31.33 0.63 17.21
N ALA A 92 31.95 1.49 16.42
CA ALA A 92 31.74 1.62 14.99
C ALA A 92 32.94 1.09 14.17
N ALA A 93 32.68 0.68 12.93
CA ALA A 93 33.56 0.79 11.75
C ALA A 93 32.74 0.36 10.52
N VAL A 94 32.37 1.26 9.58
CA VAL A 94 33.09 1.65 8.34
C VAL A 94 33.51 0.44 7.47
N ILE A 95 33.28 0.42 6.15
CA ILE A 95 33.89 1.23 5.06
C ILE A 95 32.88 1.28 3.87
N SER A 96 32.42 2.44 3.38
CA SER A 96 32.96 3.24 2.23
C SER A 96 32.96 2.52 0.86
N SER A 97 32.89 3.16 -0.32
CA SER A 97 32.48 4.50 -0.79
C SER A 97 32.56 4.50 -2.33
N ASN A 98 31.73 5.30 -3.02
CA ASN A 98 31.87 5.89 -4.38
C ASN A 98 30.51 5.89 -5.13
N SER A 99 30.09 6.93 -5.85
CA SER A 99 30.76 8.20 -6.22
C SER A 99 29.76 9.34 -6.48
N THR A 100 30.17 10.57 -6.13
CA THR A 100 29.93 11.89 -6.80
C THR A 100 28.86 12.00 -7.90
N GLN A 101 28.08 13.08 -8.09
CA GLN A 101 28.06 14.50 -7.65
C GLN A 101 26.71 15.11 -8.14
N ALA A 102 26.20 16.32 -7.86
CA ALA A 102 26.53 17.50 -7.01
C ALA A 102 25.15 18.17 -6.66
N ALA A 103 24.97 19.40 -6.14
CA ALA A 103 25.84 20.51 -5.70
C ALA A 103 25.21 21.22 -4.47
N ALA A 104 25.96 22.12 -3.82
CA ALA A 104 25.64 22.71 -2.52
C ALA A 104 24.69 23.94 -2.55
N ALA A 105 23.96 24.17 -1.45
CA ALA A 105 24.00 25.43 -0.67
C ALA A 105 23.11 25.39 0.60
N ALA A 106 23.38 26.31 1.53
CA ALA A 106 22.53 26.74 2.67
C ALA A 106 22.36 25.81 3.89
N ILE A 107 23.37 25.84 4.76
CA ILE A 107 23.23 25.65 6.22
C ILE A 107 22.42 26.79 6.87
N ALA A 108 21.15 26.58 7.22
CA ALA A 108 20.43 27.43 8.20
C ALA A 108 19.05 26.85 8.62
N ALA A 109 19.02 25.87 9.52
CA ALA A 109 17.90 25.66 10.48
C ALA A 109 18.22 24.49 11.40
N ILE A 110 18.20 24.72 12.72
CA ILE A 110 18.00 23.65 13.70
C ILE A 110 16.48 23.46 13.80
N PRO A 111 15.89 22.32 13.41
CA PRO A 111 14.48 22.07 13.70
C PRO A 111 14.35 21.77 15.19
N SER A 112 13.86 22.76 15.95
CA SER A 112 13.36 22.53 17.31
C SER A 112 12.35 21.38 17.29
N ALA A 113 12.46 20.46 18.25
CA ALA A 113 11.53 19.33 18.35
C ALA A 113 10.08 19.83 18.43
N PRO A 114 9.15 19.32 17.60
CA PRO A 114 7.76 19.73 17.64
C PRO A 114 7.10 19.25 18.94
N PRO A 115 6.10 19.98 19.47
CA PRO A 115 5.41 19.60 20.70
C PRO A 115 4.64 18.26 20.54
N PRO A 116 4.37 17.55 21.65
CA PRO A 116 3.57 16.32 21.63
C PRO A 116 2.14 16.63 21.15
N GLY A 117 1.91 16.38 19.86
CA GLY A 117 0.69 16.73 19.13
C GLY A 117 0.82 16.55 17.62
N SER A 118 2.04 16.66 17.06
CA SER A 118 2.28 16.53 15.61
C SER A 118 2.10 15.11 15.04
N ALA A 119 1.97 14.07 15.87
CA ALA A 119 1.88 12.68 15.40
C ALA A 119 0.57 12.38 14.65
N ALA A 120 -0.54 13.04 15.02
CA ALA A 120 -1.82 12.86 14.35
C ALA A 120 -1.83 13.44 12.92
N THR A 121 -1.07 14.50 12.67
CA THR A 121 -0.98 15.15 11.36
C THR A 121 -0.19 14.29 10.37
N SER A 122 0.91 13.67 10.81
CA SER A 122 1.69 12.74 9.98
C SER A 122 0.87 11.52 9.58
N ALA A 123 0.24 10.84 10.53
CA ALA A 123 -0.59 9.66 10.24
C ALA A 123 -1.76 9.95 9.28
N SER A 124 -2.34 11.16 9.35
CA SER A 124 -3.37 11.62 8.41
C SER A 124 -2.81 11.89 7.01
N ALA A 125 -1.61 12.48 6.91
CA ALA A 125 -0.93 12.69 5.63
C ALA A 125 -0.51 11.36 4.98
N ASP A 126 0.01 10.42 5.77
CA ASP A 126 0.37 9.07 5.33
C ASP A 126 -0.88 8.30 4.84
N ALA A 127 -1.99 8.36 5.57
CA ALA A 127 -3.27 7.77 5.16
C ALA A 127 -3.82 8.42 3.86
N ALA A 128 -3.80 9.75 3.75
CA ALA A 128 -4.23 10.45 2.54
C ALA A 128 -3.38 10.07 1.31
N GLN A 129 -2.06 9.93 1.50
CA GLN A 129 -1.14 9.49 0.45
C GLN A 129 -1.34 8.01 0.08
N ALA A 130 -1.58 7.13 1.06
CA ALA A 130 -1.91 5.73 0.83
C ALA A 130 -3.24 5.56 0.08
N GLY A 131 -4.28 6.30 0.49
CA GLY A 131 -5.58 6.34 -0.19
C GLY A 131 -5.47 6.84 -1.63
N LYS A 132 -4.68 7.89 -1.86
CA LYS A 132 -4.37 8.39 -3.21
C LYS A 132 -3.60 7.36 -4.04
N ALA A 133 -2.62 6.66 -3.46
CA ALA A 133 -1.86 5.62 -4.16
C ALA A 133 -2.77 4.43 -4.54
N LEU A 134 -3.61 3.95 -3.63
CA LEU A 134 -4.58 2.89 -3.89
C LEU A 134 -5.61 3.30 -4.95
N TYR A 135 -6.06 4.56 -4.94
CA TYR A 135 -6.89 5.10 -6.01
C TYR A 135 -6.20 4.98 -7.37
N GLN A 136 -4.94 5.42 -7.47
CA GLN A 136 -4.17 5.41 -8.73
C GLN A 136 -3.84 3.99 -9.21
N GLN A 137 -3.69 3.03 -8.30
CA GLN A 137 -3.38 1.64 -8.64
C GLN A 137 -4.61 0.83 -9.04
N VAL A 138 -5.74 1.01 -8.35
CA VAL A 138 -6.92 0.14 -8.48
C VAL A 138 -8.18 0.91 -8.86
N CYS A 139 -8.58 1.90 -8.06
CA CYS A 139 -9.90 2.52 -8.20
C CYS A 139 -10.05 3.32 -9.51
N GLN A 140 -8.98 3.93 -10.02
CA GLN A 140 -9.02 4.77 -11.22
C GLN A 140 -9.47 4.01 -12.47
N ALA A 141 -9.24 2.69 -12.54
CA ALA A 141 -9.60 1.86 -13.69
C ALA A 141 -11.09 1.97 -14.05
N CYS A 142 -11.96 2.12 -13.03
CA CYS A 142 -13.38 2.39 -13.23
C CYS A 142 -13.73 3.87 -12.97
N HIS A 143 -13.15 4.50 -11.94
CA HIS A 143 -13.57 5.81 -11.45
C HIS A 143 -12.93 7.03 -12.14
N ALA A 144 -11.95 6.85 -13.04
CA ALA A 144 -11.48 7.96 -13.86
C ALA A 144 -12.46 8.27 -15.01
N ALA A 145 -12.87 7.23 -15.76
CA ALA A 145 -13.75 7.37 -16.91
C ALA A 145 -15.24 7.12 -16.60
N GLY A 146 -15.58 6.62 -15.41
CA GLY A 146 -16.95 6.27 -15.02
C GLY A 146 -17.45 4.97 -15.66
N VAL A 147 -16.56 3.98 -15.79
CA VAL A 147 -16.85 2.68 -16.41
C VAL A 147 -18.03 2.01 -15.68
N ALA A 148 -18.94 1.41 -16.45
CA ALA A 148 -20.16 0.75 -15.94
C ALA A 148 -21.03 1.62 -15.00
N GLY A 149 -20.99 2.96 -15.13
CA GLY A 149 -21.74 3.88 -14.28
C GLY A 149 -21.07 4.19 -12.93
N ALA A 150 -19.78 3.87 -12.79
CA ALA A 150 -18.98 4.32 -11.67
C ALA A 150 -18.98 5.87 -11.57
N PRO A 151 -19.03 6.45 -10.36
CA PRO A 151 -18.91 7.89 -10.20
C PRO A 151 -17.50 8.34 -10.58
N LYS A 152 -17.42 9.33 -11.47
CA LYS A 152 -16.15 9.92 -11.89
C LYS A 152 -15.52 10.72 -10.74
N LEU A 153 -14.20 10.63 -10.58
CA LEU A 153 -13.47 11.52 -9.67
C LEU A 153 -13.70 12.98 -10.08
N GLY A 154 -13.94 13.87 -9.11
CA GLY A 154 -14.22 15.30 -9.35
C GLY A 154 -15.62 15.64 -9.88
N ASP A 155 -16.47 14.66 -10.25
CA ASP A 155 -17.83 14.93 -10.75
C ASP A 155 -18.81 15.21 -9.60
N LYS A 156 -18.87 16.48 -9.18
CA LYS A 156 -19.75 16.92 -8.10
C LYS A 156 -21.23 16.54 -8.32
N ALA A 157 -21.71 16.47 -9.56
CA ALA A 157 -23.09 16.09 -9.85
C ALA A 157 -23.34 14.58 -9.64
N ALA A 158 -22.41 13.72 -10.09
CA ALA A 158 -22.50 12.27 -9.87
C ALA A 158 -22.31 11.87 -8.40
N TRP A 159 -21.58 12.67 -7.62
CA TRP A 159 -21.33 12.43 -6.19
C TRP A 159 -22.38 13.05 -5.25
N ALA A 160 -22.99 14.18 -5.59
CA ALA A 160 -24.01 14.84 -4.77
C ALA A 160 -25.14 13.92 -4.24
N PRO A 161 -25.75 12.98 -5.02
CA PRO A 161 -26.75 12.08 -4.46
C PRO A 161 -26.16 10.99 -3.55
N ARG A 162 -24.88 10.62 -3.73
CA ARG A 162 -24.19 9.58 -2.96
C ARG A 162 -23.76 10.10 -1.59
N LEU A 163 -23.34 11.36 -1.53
CA LEU A 163 -22.96 12.06 -0.28
C LEU A 163 -24.16 12.52 0.57
N LYS A 164 -25.39 12.14 0.20
CA LYS A 164 -26.57 12.20 1.08
C LYS A 164 -26.63 11.00 2.02
N GLU A 165 -26.01 9.88 1.64
CA GLU A 165 -25.81 8.73 2.51
C GLU A 165 -24.65 9.02 3.48
N SER A 166 -24.62 8.35 4.65
CA SER A 166 -23.50 8.53 5.59
C SER A 166 -22.19 8.00 5.01
N MET A 167 -21.05 8.55 5.43
CA MET A 167 -19.73 8.04 5.01
C MET A 167 -19.56 6.56 5.34
N ASP A 168 -20.11 6.06 6.46
CA ASP A 168 -20.13 4.64 6.80
C ASP A 168 -20.86 3.78 5.76
N THR A 169 -21.93 4.29 5.16
CA THR A 169 -22.65 3.62 4.08
C THR A 169 -21.79 3.56 2.81
N VAL A 170 -21.09 4.65 2.48
CA VAL A 170 -20.15 4.71 1.36
C VAL A 170 -18.97 3.74 1.58
N TYR A 171 -18.41 3.67 2.79
CA TYR A 171 -17.37 2.71 3.15
C TYR A 171 -17.88 1.26 3.08
N HIS A 172 -19.09 0.98 3.55
CA HIS A 172 -19.68 -0.35 3.45
C HIS A 172 -19.76 -0.82 1.99
N TYR A 173 -20.20 0.03 1.06
CA TYR A 173 -20.20 -0.29 -0.37
C TYR A 173 -18.79 -0.42 -0.96
N ALA A 174 -17.81 0.35 -0.48
CA ALA A 174 -16.44 0.22 -0.93
C ALA A 174 -15.78 -1.09 -0.46
N LEU A 175 -16.10 -1.54 0.76
CA LEU A 175 -15.57 -2.78 1.34
C LEU A 175 -16.27 -4.03 0.80
N HIS A 176 -17.60 -4.04 0.76
CA HIS A 176 -18.40 -5.22 0.39
C HIS A 176 -18.83 -5.25 -1.10
N GLY A 177 -18.61 -4.16 -1.84
CA GLY A 177 -19.02 -4.01 -3.22
C GLY A 177 -20.46 -3.51 -3.39
N LYS A 178 -20.79 -3.02 -4.59
CA LYS A 178 -22.15 -2.59 -4.99
C LYS A 178 -22.30 -2.66 -6.51
N GLY A 179 -23.21 -3.52 -7.00
CA GLY A 179 -23.45 -3.68 -8.43
C GLY A 179 -22.19 -4.15 -9.16
N ALA A 180 -21.71 -3.35 -10.12
CA ALA A 180 -20.48 -3.65 -10.88
C ALA A 180 -19.18 -3.36 -10.10
N MET A 181 -19.24 -2.75 -8.90
CA MET A 181 -18.07 -2.52 -8.06
C MET A 181 -17.79 -3.76 -7.19
N PRO A 182 -16.65 -4.46 -7.37
CA PRO A 182 -16.30 -5.62 -6.55
C PRO A 182 -15.92 -5.21 -5.11
N PRO A 183 -15.94 -6.17 -4.15
CA PRO A 183 -15.46 -5.95 -2.79
C PRO A 183 -14.06 -5.33 -2.78
N LYS A 184 -13.85 -4.34 -1.89
CA LYS A 184 -12.58 -3.61 -1.71
C LYS A 184 -12.02 -3.01 -3.00
N GLY A 185 -12.90 -2.70 -3.96
CA GLY A 185 -12.54 -2.24 -5.30
C GLY A 185 -11.78 -3.26 -6.15
N GLY A 186 -11.73 -4.53 -5.75
CA GLY A 186 -10.89 -5.56 -6.36
C GLY A 186 -9.45 -5.59 -5.81
N SER A 187 -9.16 -4.84 -4.75
CA SER A 187 -7.86 -4.85 -4.07
C SER A 187 -7.84 -5.79 -2.86
N ASN A 188 -6.63 -6.25 -2.51
CA ASN A 188 -6.36 -6.92 -1.24
C ASN A 188 -5.82 -5.95 -0.16
N ALA A 189 -6.01 -4.63 -0.33
CA ALA A 189 -5.54 -3.61 0.59
C ALA A 189 -6.24 -3.71 1.97
N SER A 190 -5.76 -3.02 3.00
CA SER A 190 -6.46 -3.02 4.29
C SER A 190 -7.78 -2.24 4.20
N ASP A 191 -8.72 -2.51 5.12
CA ASP A 191 -9.98 -1.76 5.18
C ASP A 191 -9.74 -0.27 5.47
N ALA A 192 -8.63 0.07 6.15
CA ALA A 192 -8.22 1.45 6.37
C ALA A 192 -7.76 2.12 5.07
N ASP A 193 -6.97 1.43 4.24
CA ASP A 193 -6.51 1.96 2.95
C ASP A 193 -7.69 2.18 1.98
N VAL A 194 -8.65 1.24 1.96
CA VAL A 194 -9.87 1.37 1.13
C VAL A 194 -10.71 2.57 1.59
N LYS A 195 -10.87 2.78 2.89
CA LYS A 195 -11.55 3.98 3.43
C LYS A 195 -10.80 5.26 3.07
N ALA A 196 -9.48 5.29 3.22
CA ALA A 196 -8.66 6.43 2.83
C ALA A 196 -8.72 6.73 1.32
N ALA A 197 -8.86 5.72 0.46
CA ALA A 197 -9.09 5.90 -0.97
C ALA A 197 -10.48 6.48 -1.27
N VAL A 198 -11.52 6.06 -0.54
CA VAL A 198 -12.85 6.67 -0.59
C VAL A 198 -12.79 8.13 -0.13
N ASP A 199 -12.10 8.43 0.98
CA ASP A 199 -11.91 9.79 1.48
C ASP A 199 -11.19 10.68 0.47
N TYR A 200 -10.12 10.17 -0.16
CA TYR A 200 -9.45 10.85 -1.26
C TYR A 200 -10.45 11.17 -2.40
N MET A 201 -11.25 10.21 -2.83
CA MET A 201 -12.25 10.41 -3.89
C MET A 201 -13.30 11.46 -3.51
N VAL A 202 -13.85 11.38 -2.29
CA VAL A 202 -14.86 12.33 -1.77
C VAL A 202 -14.27 13.73 -1.56
N SER A 203 -12.99 13.83 -1.18
CA SER A 203 -12.31 15.13 -1.01
C SER A 203 -12.25 15.94 -2.31
N THR A 204 -12.19 15.29 -3.47
CA THR A 204 -12.17 15.97 -4.79
C THR A 204 -13.50 16.60 -5.19
N VAL A 205 -14.60 16.24 -4.53
CA VAL A 205 -15.97 16.68 -4.87
C VAL A 205 -16.64 17.51 -3.78
N LYS A 206 -16.01 17.63 -2.61
CA LYS A 206 -16.40 18.56 -1.55
C LYS A 206 -16.22 20.01 -2.02
#